data_AF-A0A941NFQ7-F1
#
_entry.id   AF-A0A941NFQ7-F1
#
_cell.length_a   1.000
_cell.length_b   1.000
_cell.length_c   1.000
_cell.angle_alpha   90.00
_cell.angle_beta   90.00
_cell.angle_gamma   90.00
#
_symmetry.space_group_name_H-M   'P 1'
#
loop_
_entity.id
_entity.type
_entity.pdbx_description
1 polymer ?
#
loop_
_entity_poly.entity_id
_entity_poly.type
_entity_poly.pdbx_seq_one_letter_code
_entity_poly.pdbx_strand_id
1 'polypeptide(L)'
;FAHGDIDLQTYLRFVRGRMGQGPRALCLYASDAEIFDFRPGRFKTEERLCGHTEWTRLEEALCAVAEGAAMTAPSGALALLTVPGAGQALSLESSACPVPVKKQRKYNLARWAVTGRDNLAINAACQRIYEGMLESSNPDWKELCYLWASDFRTHLTEKRWAAYRARLQAADALWSEPDAAPPTSQGTVAADRYIPIETPMLRATLDRRRGLAIASLQFRGQAKPALGGLPHGFFDDIALAADWYTGDCVFEAPGEHKLTDLEWCEARIDRQANGDVVAFARIETPKGPIEKILRFCAAVPRIEFDLRFDWNDWGKGVLRLGHFTLLPDAFDAKQLTLATTNGGGPERYRLAGRTIEHGAPVSFLVSSSHGFGMTEGWAEIGDGKTGLRIDVDRTIAPLLGMLTHRRAGEKLFCQIQLSALELDDTRKPDVYRPGPRRFRFSVGASL
;
A
#
# COMPACT_ATOMS: atom_id res chain seq x y z
N PHE A 1 1.74 24.07 26.59
CA PHE A 1 2.14 24.33 27.99
C PHE A 1 3.54 23.83 28.24
N ALA A 2 3.81 22.53 28.07
CA ALA A 2 5.16 21.96 28.22
C ALA A 2 6.23 22.73 27.43
N HIS A 3 5.97 23.06 26.17
CA HIS A 3 6.85 23.87 25.31
C HIS A 3 6.70 25.40 25.48
N GLY A 4 5.81 25.88 26.37
CA GLY A 4 5.64 27.31 26.63
C GLY A 4 4.72 28.10 25.69
N ASP A 5 4.15 27.48 24.66
CA ASP A 5 3.19 28.13 23.74
C ASP A 5 1.91 28.68 24.40
N ILE A 6 1.52 28.09 25.54
CA ILE A 6 0.34 28.49 26.30
C ILE A 6 0.68 28.45 27.78
N ASP A 7 0.02 29.28 28.58
CA ASP A 7 0.14 29.28 30.04
C ASP A 7 -0.64 28.12 30.71
N LEU A 8 -0.39 27.95 32.02
CA LEU A 8 -1.02 26.88 32.82
C LEU A 8 -2.54 27.05 32.87
N GLN A 9 -3.04 28.28 33.02
CA GLN A 9 -4.47 28.54 33.14
C GLN A 9 -5.22 28.20 31.85
N THR A 10 -4.61 28.42 30.69
CA THR A 10 -5.14 28.05 29.38
C THR A 10 -5.19 26.53 29.24
N TYR A 11 -4.15 25.82 29.65
CA TYR A 11 -4.15 24.36 29.67
C TYR A 11 -5.22 23.80 30.61
N LEU A 12 -5.32 24.31 31.85
CA LEU A 12 -6.33 23.88 32.82
C LEU A 12 -7.75 24.17 32.33
N ARG A 13 -7.97 25.30 31.64
CA ARG A 13 -9.26 25.63 31.03
C ARG A 13 -9.66 24.60 29.97
N PHE A 14 -8.72 24.15 29.15
CA PHE A 14 -8.96 23.06 28.21
C PHE A 14 -9.38 21.77 28.94
N VAL A 15 -8.64 21.36 29.98
CA VAL A 15 -8.91 20.12 30.73
C VAL A 15 -10.27 20.21 31.43
N ARG A 16 -10.52 21.28 32.18
CA ARG A 16 -11.79 21.52 32.90
C ARG A 16 -12.97 21.62 31.94
N GLY A 17 -12.76 22.20 30.75
CA GLY A 17 -13.76 22.26 29.68
C GLY A 17 -14.17 20.90 29.10
N ARG A 18 -13.47 19.81 29.44
CA ARG A 18 -13.87 18.44 29.06
C ARG A 18 -14.77 17.76 30.08
N MET A 19 -14.97 18.35 31.25
CA MET A 19 -15.92 17.83 32.24
C MET A 19 -17.31 17.69 31.60
N GLY A 20 -17.95 16.54 31.84
CA GLY A 20 -19.29 16.22 31.35
C GLY A 20 -20.28 16.08 32.50
N GLN A 21 -21.54 15.80 32.17
CA GLN A 21 -22.60 15.56 33.17
C GLN A 21 -22.40 14.26 33.97
N GLY A 22 -21.53 13.35 33.51
CA GLY A 22 -21.23 12.09 34.19
C GLY A 22 -19.74 11.73 34.15
N PRO A 23 -19.34 10.65 34.86
CA PRO A 23 -17.95 10.19 34.90
C PRO A 23 -17.41 9.91 33.50
N ARG A 24 -16.19 10.37 33.21
CA ARG A 24 -15.50 10.12 31.94
C ARG A 24 -13.98 10.20 32.11
N ALA A 25 -13.26 9.52 31.24
CA ALA A 25 -11.81 9.61 31.16
C ALA A 25 -11.38 10.60 30.06
N LEU A 26 -10.26 11.28 30.30
CA LEU A 26 -9.58 12.13 29.32
C LEU A 26 -8.13 11.65 29.20
N CYS A 27 -7.69 11.32 27.99
CA CYS A 27 -6.27 11.10 27.72
C CYS A 27 -5.54 12.44 27.75
N LEU A 28 -4.66 12.63 28.73
CA LEU A 28 -3.87 13.86 28.87
C LEU A 28 -2.70 13.91 27.89
N TYR A 29 -2.10 12.75 27.58
CA TYR A 29 -0.99 12.64 26.63
C TYR A 29 -0.86 11.21 26.08
N ALA A 30 -0.63 11.09 24.77
CA ALA A 30 -0.43 9.80 24.09
C ALA A 30 0.55 9.93 22.89
N SER A 31 1.59 10.76 23.05
CA SER A 31 2.64 10.94 22.04
C SER A 31 4.00 10.52 22.61
N ASP A 32 5.05 10.64 21.81
CA ASP A 32 6.40 10.18 22.13
C ASP A 32 6.95 11.00 23.33
N ALA A 33 7.42 10.33 24.38
CA ALA A 33 7.91 10.99 25.59
C ALA A 33 9.27 11.69 25.39
N GLU A 34 10.03 11.25 24.38
CA GLU A 34 11.36 11.77 24.05
C GLU A 34 11.37 13.23 23.60
N ILE A 35 10.22 13.88 23.39
CA ILE A 35 10.19 15.29 22.91
C ILE A 35 10.41 16.31 24.04
N PHE A 36 10.33 15.88 25.30
CA PHE A 36 10.49 16.77 26.45
C PHE A 36 11.97 16.88 26.81
N ASP A 37 12.48 18.11 26.85
CA ASP A 37 13.88 18.50 27.02
C ASP A 37 14.84 17.91 25.98
N PHE A 38 14.29 17.41 24.87
CA PHE A 38 15.05 16.91 23.75
C PHE A 38 14.40 17.33 22.44
N ARG A 39 15.25 17.60 21.45
CA ARG A 39 14.84 17.98 20.11
C ARG A 39 15.42 16.97 19.12
N PRO A 40 14.58 16.29 18.34
CA PRO A 40 15.03 15.19 17.51
C PRO A 40 15.78 15.65 16.24
N GLY A 41 15.95 16.96 16.01
CA GLY A 41 16.63 17.50 14.83
C GLY A 41 15.84 17.29 13.53
N ARG A 42 14.51 17.11 13.62
CA ARG A 42 13.67 16.73 12.47
C ARG A 42 13.23 17.93 11.63
N PHE A 43 13.24 19.12 12.21
CA PHE A 43 12.86 20.36 11.54
C PHE A 43 14.05 21.31 11.45
N LYS A 44 14.09 22.13 10.39
CA LYS A 44 15.08 23.22 10.27
C LYS A 44 14.88 24.30 11.34
N THR A 45 13.68 24.37 11.91
CA THR A 45 13.27 25.30 12.95
C THR A 45 12.76 24.51 14.14
N GLU A 46 13.62 24.27 15.11
CA GLU A 46 13.24 23.69 16.40
C GLU A 46 13.40 24.76 17.49
N GLU A 47 12.50 24.74 18.47
CA GLU A 47 12.53 25.68 19.57
C GLU A 47 13.75 25.43 20.46
N ARG A 48 14.37 26.52 20.93
CA ARG A 48 15.50 26.45 21.86
C ARG A 48 14.99 26.02 23.23
N LEU A 49 15.66 25.02 23.80
CA LEU A 49 15.44 24.66 25.20
C LEU A 49 15.73 25.88 26.09
N CYS A 50 14.79 26.20 26.96
CA CYS A 50 14.91 27.28 27.93
C CYS A 50 15.46 26.76 29.26
N GLY A 51 15.83 27.66 30.17
CA GLY A 51 16.38 27.27 31.48
C GLY A 51 15.40 26.56 32.42
N HIS A 52 14.10 26.53 32.09
CA HIS A 52 13.09 25.79 32.83
C HIS A 52 12.76 24.49 32.10
N THR A 53 12.92 23.36 32.79
CA THR A 53 12.75 22.04 32.16
C THR A 53 11.29 21.81 31.76
N GLU A 54 11.10 21.18 30.60
CA GLU A 54 9.78 20.81 30.09
C GLU A 54 9.16 19.71 30.95
N TRP A 55 9.98 18.87 31.58
CA TRP A 55 9.54 17.88 32.56
C TRP A 55 8.95 18.53 33.82
N THR A 56 9.59 19.58 34.37
CA THR A 56 9.04 20.32 35.52
C THR A 56 7.72 20.99 35.15
N ARG A 57 7.61 21.56 33.94
CA ARG A 57 6.32 22.08 33.46
C ARG A 57 5.27 20.97 33.37
N LEU A 58 5.62 19.79 32.87
CA LEU A 58 4.68 18.68 32.82
C LEU A 58 4.20 18.28 34.23
N GLU A 59 5.12 18.20 35.20
CA GLU A 59 4.79 17.93 36.60
C GLU A 59 3.83 18.97 37.17
N GLU A 60 4.13 20.27 37.01
CA GLU A 60 3.24 21.37 37.43
C GLU A 60 1.83 21.24 36.82
N ALA A 61 1.75 20.90 35.53
CA ALA A 61 0.48 20.71 34.85
C ALA A 61 -0.32 19.55 35.44
N LEU A 62 0.33 18.40 35.67
CA LEU A 62 -0.32 17.20 36.17
C LEU A 62 -0.76 17.36 37.63
N CYS A 63 0.05 18.01 38.47
CA CYS A 63 -0.32 18.36 39.84
C CYS A 63 -1.55 19.28 39.86
N ALA A 64 -1.57 20.32 39.03
CA ALA A 64 -2.71 21.24 38.96
C ALA A 64 -3.99 20.61 38.39
N VAL A 65 -3.86 19.60 37.52
CA VAL A 65 -5.02 18.79 37.07
C VAL A 65 -5.53 17.90 38.20
N ALA A 66 -4.63 17.31 38.99
CA ALA A 66 -4.97 16.40 40.08
C ALA A 66 -5.79 17.07 41.21
N GLU A 67 -5.71 18.40 41.35
CA GLU A 67 -6.56 19.17 42.29
C GLU A 67 -8.07 19.06 41.97
N GLY A 68 -8.43 18.82 40.69
CA GLY A 68 -9.83 18.81 40.23
C GLY A 68 -10.26 17.54 39.50
N ALA A 69 -9.38 16.55 39.36
CA ALA A 69 -9.65 15.30 38.65
C ALA A 69 -8.85 14.14 39.24
N ALA A 70 -9.41 12.94 39.18
CA ALA A 70 -8.69 11.73 39.54
C ALA A 70 -7.67 11.36 38.46
N MET A 71 -6.40 11.21 38.86
CA MET A 71 -5.35 10.71 37.99
C MET A 71 -5.35 9.18 38.00
N THR A 72 -5.36 8.56 36.82
CA THR A 72 -5.40 7.11 36.70
C THR A 72 -4.59 6.62 35.51
N ALA A 73 -4.05 5.40 35.63
CA ALA A 73 -3.44 4.72 34.49
C ALA A 73 -4.52 4.34 33.46
N PRO A 74 -4.17 4.12 32.18
CA PRO A 74 -5.14 3.70 31.16
C PRO A 74 -5.95 2.45 31.56
N SER A 75 -5.37 1.52 32.32
CA SER A 75 -6.08 0.35 32.85
C SER A 75 -7.19 0.70 33.85
N GLY A 76 -7.03 1.77 34.63
CA GLY A 76 -8.07 2.23 35.55
C GLY A 76 -9.28 2.83 34.85
N ALA A 77 -9.12 3.34 33.62
CA ALA A 77 -10.25 3.81 32.81
C ALA A 77 -11.23 2.67 32.44
N LEU A 78 -10.79 1.41 32.49
CA LEU A 78 -11.65 0.25 32.25
C LEU A 78 -12.75 0.09 33.33
N ALA A 79 -12.57 0.67 34.52
CA ALA A 79 -13.61 0.70 35.55
C ALA A 79 -14.85 1.52 35.12
N LEU A 80 -14.72 2.37 34.09
CA LEU A 80 -15.82 3.18 33.56
C LEU A 80 -16.63 2.47 32.46
N LEU A 81 -16.30 1.24 32.07
CA LEU A 81 -16.97 0.54 30.97
C LEU A 81 -18.49 0.36 31.17
N THR A 82 -18.95 0.35 32.41
CA THR A 82 -20.38 0.18 32.78
C THR A 82 -21.13 1.51 32.90
N VAL A 83 -20.45 2.65 32.80
CA VAL A 83 -21.07 3.98 32.87
C VAL A 83 -21.91 4.20 31.60
N PRO A 84 -23.09 4.87 31.69
CA PRO A 84 -23.89 5.19 30.51
C PRO A 84 -23.09 5.87 29.40
N GLY A 85 -23.16 5.32 28.18
CA GLY A 85 -22.43 5.83 27.01
C GLY A 85 -20.96 5.38 26.91
N ALA A 86 -20.42 4.64 27.88
CA ALA A 86 -19.10 4.02 27.80
C ALA A 86 -19.16 2.64 27.10
N GLY A 87 -18.00 2.00 26.96
CA GLY A 87 -17.88 0.62 26.46
C GLY A 87 -18.39 0.41 25.03
N GLN A 88 -18.58 1.48 24.27
CA GLN A 88 -19.07 1.39 22.90
C GLN A 88 -18.01 0.73 22.02
N ALA A 89 -18.41 -0.30 21.27
CA ALA A 89 -17.58 -0.85 20.21
C ALA A 89 -17.47 0.21 19.10
N LEU A 90 -16.24 0.59 18.77
CA LEU A 90 -15.96 1.54 17.70
C LEU A 90 -15.34 0.80 16.52
N SER A 91 -15.76 1.16 15.33
CA SER A 91 -15.08 0.85 14.07
C SER A 91 -14.46 2.15 13.60
N LEU A 92 -13.13 2.20 13.57
CA LEU A 92 -12.38 3.40 13.19
C LEU A 92 -12.02 3.38 11.71
N GLU A 93 -11.94 2.17 11.16
CA GLU A 93 -11.69 1.85 9.78
C GLU A 93 -12.89 2.16 8.88
N SER A 94 -12.58 2.44 7.62
CA SER A 94 -13.58 2.63 6.57
C SER A 94 -12.97 2.33 5.20
N SER A 95 -13.78 2.23 4.15
CA SER A 95 -13.24 2.08 2.79
C SER A 95 -12.30 3.21 2.38
N ALA A 96 -12.49 4.43 2.91
CA ALA A 96 -11.62 5.58 2.64
C ALA A 96 -10.35 5.61 3.51
N CYS A 97 -10.39 4.99 4.69
CA CYS A 97 -9.26 4.88 5.62
C CYS A 97 -9.26 3.46 6.23
N PRO A 98 -8.81 2.44 5.47
CA PRO A 98 -8.90 1.04 5.93
C PRO A 98 -8.02 0.78 7.15
N VAL A 99 -6.88 1.49 7.23
CA VAL A 99 -5.99 1.42 8.40
C VAL A 99 -5.76 2.81 8.96
N PRO A 100 -6.52 3.19 10.01
CA PRO A 100 -6.31 4.44 10.73
C PRO A 100 -4.92 4.48 11.37
N VAL A 101 -4.18 5.57 11.14
CA VAL A 101 -2.83 5.77 11.69
C VAL A 101 -2.79 6.91 12.70
N LYS A 102 -1.77 6.89 13.56
CA LYS A 102 -1.61 7.90 14.62
C LYS A 102 -1.35 9.30 14.06
N LYS A 103 -1.77 10.32 14.83
CA LYS A 103 -1.45 11.75 14.68
C LYS A 103 -1.98 12.44 13.41
N GLN A 104 -1.51 12.06 12.23
CA GLN A 104 -1.73 12.79 10.97
C GLN A 104 -1.70 11.85 9.77
N ARG A 105 -2.41 12.20 8.69
CA ARG A 105 -2.49 11.41 7.43
C ARG A 105 -1.13 11.13 6.77
N LYS A 106 -0.09 11.91 7.08
CA LYS A 106 1.27 11.70 6.56
C LYS A 106 1.97 10.45 7.10
N TYR A 107 1.49 9.88 8.21
CA TYR A 107 2.08 8.69 8.83
C TYR A 107 1.41 7.39 8.37
N ASN A 108 0.84 7.40 7.15
CA ASN A 108 0.11 6.26 6.61
C ASN A 108 1.01 5.05 6.34
N LEU A 109 0.37 3.94 5.97
CA LEU A 109 1.03 2.66 5.75
C LEU A 109 2.17 2.68 4.73
N ALA A 110 2.13 3.56 3.72
CA ALA A 110 3.15 3.60 2.67
C ALA A 110 4.56 3.87 3.23
N ARG A 111 4.64 4.61 4.34
CA ARG A 111 5.89 4.88 5.07
C ARG A 111 6.59 3.58 5.45
N TRP A 112 5.85 2.60 5.97
CA TRP A 112 6.40 1.30 6.36
C TRP A 112 6.42 0.32 5.18
N ALA A 113 5.39 0.29 4.35
CA ALA A 113 5.25 -0.73 3.32
C ALA A 113 6.28 -0.56 2.18
N VAL A 114 6.41 0.65 1.62
CA VAL A 114 7.02 0.85 0.29
C VAL A 114 7.94 2.06 0.16
N THR A 115 8.16 2.84 1.23
CA THR A 115 9.00 4.05 1.18
C THR A 115 10.42 3.78 1.72
N GLY A 116 10.84 4.45 2.80
CA GLY A 116 12.10 4.22 3.54
C GLY A 116 13.35 3.97 2.70
N ARG A 117 14.22 3.08 3.20
CA ARG A 117 15.45 2.59 2.57
C ARG A 117 15.20 1.22 1.94
N ASP A 118 14.30 1.17 0.96
CA ASP A 118 13.90 -0.07 0.27
C ASP A 118 13.00 -0.99 1.10
N ASN A 119 12.01 -0.40 1.77
CA ASN A 119 11.12 -1.11 2.67
C ASN A 119 10.39 -2.29 2.01
N LEU A 120 10.07 -2.19 0.71
CA LEU A 120 9.46 -3.28 -0.04
C LEU A 120 10.35 -4.53 -0.04
N ALA A 121 11.62 -4.41 -0.41
CA ALA A 121 12.56 -5.54 -0.48
C ALA A 121 12.86 -6.11 0.92
N ILE A 122 12.93 -5.23 1.93
CA ILE A 122 13.09 -5.65 3.32
C ILE A 122 11.89 -6.48 3.78
N ASN A 123 10.67 -6.01 3.51
CA ASN A 123 9.45 -6.71 3.89
C ASN A 123 9.34 -8.06 3.16
N ALA A 124 9.76 -8.12 1.88
CA ALA A 124 9.85 -9.36 1.12
C ALA A 124 10.82 -10.37 1.74
N ALA A 125 12.00 -9.91 2.21
CA ALA A 125 12.94 -10.75 2.93
C ALA A 125 12.40 -11.25 4.26
N CYS A 126 11.73 -10.39 5.03
CA CYS A 126 11.10 -10.83 6.27
C CYS A 126 9.97 -11.85 6.01
N GLN A 127 9.22 -11.72 4.91
CA GLN A 127 8.21 -12.70 4.53
C GLN A 127 8.84 -14.06 4.19
N ARG A 128 9.92 -14.11 3.40
CA ARG A 128 10.60 -15.39 3.10
C ARG A 128 11.18 -16.04 4.36
N ILE A 129 11.78 -15.24 5.25
CA ILE A 129 12.27 -15.72 6.54
C ILE A 129 11.11 -16.30 7.37
N TYR A 130 9.97 -15.61 7.42
CA TYR A 130 8.78 -16.10 8.11
C TYR A 130 8.32 -17.46 7.57
N GLU A 131 8.18 -17.59 6.25
CA GLU A 131 7.74 -18.82 5.61
C GLU A 131 8.72 -19.97 5.86
N GLY A 132 10.03 -19.75 5.71
CA GLY A 132 11.04 -20.76 6.03
C GLY A 132 11.08 -21.16 7.50
N MET A 133 10.79 -20.22 8.41
CA MET A 133 10.68 -20.53 9.85
C MET A 133 9.45 -21.37 10.19
N LEU A 134 8.35 -21.27 9.43
CA LEU A 134 7.16 -22.11 9.67
C LEU A 134 7.43 -23.60 9.47
N GLU A 135 8.39 -23.93 8.61
CA GLU A 135 8.79 -25.31 8.32
C GLU A 135 9.85 -25.85 9.31
N SER A 136 10.37 -24.98 10.17
CA SER A 136 11.44 -25.29 11.11
C SER A 136 10.92 -25.74 12.47
N SER A 137 11.63 -26.69 13.09
CA SER A 137 11.39 -27.08 14.49
C SER A 137 11.98 -26.09 15.50
N ASN A 138 12.91 -25.23 15.09
CA ASN A 138 13.59 -24.26 15.96
C ASN A 138 13.61 -22.85 15.33
N PRO A 139 12.45 -22.21 15.13
CA PRO A 139 12.37 -20.87 14.55
C PRO A 139 12.89 -19.79 15.51
N ASP A 140 13.54 -18.76 14.97
CA ASP A 140 13.97 -17.58 15.73
C ASP A 140 12.98 -16.42 15.56
N TRP A 141 11.81 -16.55 16.20
CA TRP A 141 10.76 -15.51 16.14
C TRP A 141 11.20 -14.17 16.70
N LYS A 142 12.18 -14.16 17.61
CA LYS A 142 12.69 -12.92 18.21
C LYS A 142 13.54 -12.16 17.20
N GLU A 143 14.37 -12.85 16.43
CA GLU A 143 15.13 -12.24 15.33
C GLU A 143 14.18 -11.67 14.29
N LEU A 144 13.17 -12.44 13.87
CA LEU A 144 12.21 -11.96 12.88
C LEU A 144 11.43 -10.73 13.36
N CYS A 145 10.96 -10.72 14.62
CA CYS A 145 10.33 -9.54 15.22
C CYS A 145 11.25 -8.31 15.21
N TYR A 146 12.54 -8.50 15.50
CA TYR A 146 13.53 -7.43 15.41
C TYR A 146 13.68 -6.95 13.96
N LEU A 147 13.78 -7.86 12.99
CA LEU A 147 13.97 -7.51 11.57
C LEU A 147 12.76 -6.76 10.97
N TRP A 148 11.55 -7.03 11.47
CA TRP A 148 10.33 -6.32 11.08
C TRP A 148 10.10 -4.97 11.77
N ALA A 149 10.91 -4.62 12.78
CA ALA A 149 10.67 -3.42 13.57
C ALA A 149 10.62 -2.14 12.70
N SER A 150 9.59 -1.32 12.97
CA SER A 150 9.34 -0.07 12.23
C SER A 150 10.47 0.96 12.34
N ASP A 151 11.32 0.89 13.37
CA ASP A 151 12.52 1.70 13.53
C ASP A 151 13.44 1.66 12.30
N PHE A 152 13.56 0.50 11.66
CA PHE A 152 14.43 0.31 10.49
C PHE A 152 13.84 0.87 9.19
N ARG A 153 12.59 1.32 9.24
CA ARG A 153 11.81 1.75 8.08
C ARG A 153 11.77 3.28 7.96
N THR A 154 12.32 3.97 8.95
CA THR A 154 12.28 5.43 9.08
C THR A 154 13.69 6.03 9.19
N HIS A 155 13.89 7.05 10.03
CA HIS A 155 15.14 7.81 10.14
C HIS A 155 16.23 7.00 10.88
N LEU A 156 16.84 6.06 10.15
CA LEU A 156 17.95 5.26 10.64
C LEU A 156 19.29 5.91 10.30
N THR A 157 20.30 5.78 11.17
CA THR A 157 21.69 6.19 10.88
C THR A 157 22.39 5.15 9.99
N GLU A 158 23.44 5.54 9.27
CA GLU A 158 24.19 4.60 8.40
C GLU A 158 24.76 3.42 9.18
N LYS A 159 25.32 3.67 10.38
CA LYS A 159 25.87 2.61 11.23
C LYS A 159 24.80 1.57 11.60
N ARG A 160 23.61 2.02 12.03
CA ARG A 160 22.51 1.12 12.37
C ARG A 160 21.96 0.41 11.11
N TRP A 161 21.93 1.09 9.97
CA TRP A 161 21.52 0.50 8.69
C TRP A 161 22.45 -0.62 8.24
N ALA A 162 23.76 -0.42 8.30
CA ALA A 162 24.74 -1.45 7.97
C ALA A 162 24.61 -2.68 8.88
N ALA A 163 24.48 -2.49 10.19
CA ALA A 163 24.28 -3.58 11.14
C ALA A 163 22.96 -4.32 10.91
N TYR A 164 21.89 -3.60 10.60
CA TYR A 164 20.60 -4.17 10.25
C TYR A 164 20.67 -5.04 8.99
N ARG A 165 21.24 -4.51 7.89
CA ARG A 165 21.38 -5.26 6.64
C ARG A 165 22.13 -6.57 6.81
N ALA A 166 23.23 -6.55 7.59
CA ALA A 166 24.01 -7.75 7.84
C ALA A 166 23.19 -8.84 8.54
N ARG A 167 22.38 -8.47 9.55
CA ARG A 167 21.47 -9.41 10.23
C ARG A 167 20.37 -9.92 9.31
N LEU A 168 19.75 -9.03 8.54
CA LEU A 168 18.71 -9.40 7.58
C LEU A 168 19.25 -10.37 6.53
N GLN A 169 20.44 -10.12 5.96
CA GLN A 169 21.08 -10.99 4.98
C GLN A 169 21.41 -12.36 5.56
N ALA A 170 21.94 -12.41 6.79
CA ALA A 170 22.24 -13.67 7.46
C ALA A 170 20.97 -14.51 7.70
N ALA A 171 19.88 -13.86 8.13
CA ALA A 171 18.60 -14.53 8.34
C ALA A 171 17.94 -14.95 7.01
N ASP A 172 17.92 -14.08 6.00
CA ASP A 172 17.37 -14.36 4.66
C ASP A 172 18.12 -15.56 4.05
N ALA A 173 19.44 -15.63 4.16
CA ALA A 173 20.24 -16.76 3.67
C ALA A 173 20.04 -18.06 4.46
N LEU A 174 19.67 -17.99 5.75
CA LEU A 174 19.44 -19.16 6.59
C LEU A 174 18.07 -19.78 6.35
N TRP A 175 17.05 -18.94 6.16
CA TRP A 175 15.65 -19.37 6.18
C TRP A 175 14.98 -19.36 4.81
N SER A 176 15.47 -18.58 3.85
CA SER A 176 14.75 -18.36 2.60
C SER A 176 15.22 -19.27 1.48
N GLU A 177 14.28 -19.69 0.64
CA GLU A 177 14.60 -20.29 -0.64
C GLU A 177 14.95 -19.23 -1.70
N PRO A 178 15.83 -19.54 -2.66
CA PRO A 178 16.10 -18.66 -3.79
C PRO A 178 14.85 -18.47 -4.66
N ASP A 179 14.62 -17.22 -5.09
CA ASP A 179 13.55 -16.92 -6.04
C ASP A 179 13.80 -17.66 -7.36
N ALA A 180 12.80 -18.40 -7.87
CA ALA A 180 12.91 -19.08 -9.15
C ALA A 180 13.16 -18.09 -10.29
N ALA A 181 14.05 -18.42 -11.24
CA ALA A 181 14.31 -17.55 -12.39
C ALA A 181 13.04 -17.30 -13.22
N PRO A 182 12.85 -16.10 -13.78
CA PRO A 182 11.74 -15.85 -14.69
C PRO A 182 11.87 -16.72 -15.95
N PRO A 183 10.74 -17.15 -16.56
CA PRO A 183 10.79 -17.93 -17.78
C PRO A 183 11.40 -17.12 -18.92
N THR A 184 12.12 -17.79 -19.81
CA THR A 184 12.75 -17.16 -20.97
C THR A 184 11.71 -16.80 -22.02
N SER A 185 11.89 -15.63 -22.66
CA SER A 185 11.06 -15.16 -23.77
C SER A 185 11.06 -16.17 -24.93
N GLN A 186 9.87 -16.61 -25.33
CA GLN A 186 9.65 -17.61 -26.36
C GLN A 186 8.32 -17.40 -27.09
N GLY A 187 7.95 -18.30 -28.00
CA GLY A 187 6.73 -18.18 -28.81
C GLY A 187 6.88 -17.36 -30.08
N THR A 188 5.76 -17.01 -30.71
CA THR A 188 5.70 -16.30 -32.00
C THR A 188 5.69 -14.78 -31.80
N VAL A 189 6.41 -14.04 -32.65
CA VAL A 189 6.39 -12.57 -32.60
C VAL A 189 5.01 -12.06 -33.01
N ALA A 190 4.42 -11.17 -32.21
CA ALA A 190 3.14 -10.55 -32.51
C ALA A 190 3.34 -9.22 -33.26
N ALA A 191 2.77 -9.11 -34.46
CA ALA A 191 2.85 -7.91 -35.29
C ALA A 191 1.62 -6.99 -35.13
N ASP A 192 0.47 -7.53 -34.76
CA ASP A 192 -0.76 -6.73 -34.62
C ASP A 192 -0.70 -5.81 -33.41
N ARG A 193 -1.44 -4.70 -33.48
CA ARG A 193 -1.63 -3.83 -32.31
C ARG A 193 -2.44 -4.55 -31.24
N TYR A 194 -3.59 -5.09 -31.61
CA TYR A 194 -4.48 -5.79 -30.69
C TYR A 194 -4.28 -7.29 -30.84
N ILE A 195 -3.90 -7.94 -29.74
CA ILE A 195 -3.57 -9.36 -29.72
C ILE A 195 -4.67 -10.10 -28.93
N PRO A 196 -5.52 -10.90 -29.59
CA PRO A 196 -6.53 -11.69 -28.90
C PRO A 196 -5.90 -12.90 -28.20
N ILE A 197 -6.26 -13.09 -26.94
CA ILE A 197 -5.88 -14.24 -26.13
C ILE A 197 -7.16 -14.95 -25.69
N GLU A 198 -7.22 -16.26 -25.92
CA GLU A 198 -8.35 -17.09 -25.49
C GLU A 198 -7.79 -18.36 -24.87
N THR A 199 -8.32 -18.69 -23.69
CA THR A 199 -8.14 -19.96 -23.00
C THR A 199 -9.53 -20.50 -22.64
N PRO A 200 -9.65 -21.76 -22.17
CA PRO A 200 -10.94 -22.27 -21.67
C PRO A 200 -11.55 -21.43 -20.53
N MET A 201 -10.75 -20.62 -19.82
CA MET A 201 -11.16 -19.92 -18.62
C MET A 201 -11.26 -18.40 -18.78
N LEU A 202 -10.82 -17.82 -19.90
CA LEU A 202 -10.90 -16.39 -20.15
C LEU A 202 -10.77 -16.01 -21.62
N ARG A 203 -11.21 -14.78 -21.92
CA ARG A 203 -10.92 -14.06 -23.16
C ARG A 203 -10.32 -12.71 -22.82
N ALA A 204 -9.21 -12.36 -23.47
CA ALA A 204 -8.53 -11.09 -23.28
C ALA A 204 -8.09 -10.49 -24.61
N THR A 205 -7.86 -9.18 -24.62
CA THR A 205 -7.21 -8.47 -25.73
C THR A 205 -6.10 -7.61 -25.17
N LEU A 206 -4.88 -7.78 -25.68
CA LEU A 206 -3.72 -6.98 -25.30
C LEU A 206 -3.47 -5.88 -26.33
N ASP A 207 -3.08 -4.69 -25.88
CA ASP A 207 -2.65 -3.58 -26.75
C ASP A 207 -1.12 -3.48 -26.77
N ARG A 208 -0.50 -3.97 -27.85
CA ARG A 208 0.95 -3.93 -28.11
C ARG A 208 1.50 -2.51 -28.23
N ARG A 209 0.66 -1.54 -28.59
CA ARG A 209 1.05 -0.11 -28.59
C ARG A 209 1.17 0.44 -27.17
N ARG A 210 0.65 -0.27 -26.17
CA ARG A 210 0.56 0.16 -24.78
C ARG A 210 1.20 -0.87 -23.85
N GLY A 211 2.35 -1.43 -24.22
CA GLY A 211 3.13 -2.35 -23.39
C GLY A 211 2.36 -3.59 -22.92
N LEU A 212 1.49 -4.13 -23.79
CA LEU A 212 0.55 -5.21 -23.50
C LEU A 212 -0.47 -4.89 -22.40
N ALA A 213 -0.86 -3.62 -22.24
CA ALA A 213 -2.02 -3.27 -21.44
C ALA A 213 -3.25 -4.08 -21.89
N ILE A 214 -4.03 -4.53 -20.91
CA ILE A 214 -5.24 -5.32 -21.13
C ILE A 214 -6.36 -4.36 -21.56
N ALA A 215 -6.68 -4.37 -22.85
CA ALA A 215 -7.75 -3.57 -23.42
C ALA A 215 -9.14 -4.08 -22.96
N SER A 216 -9.29 -5.40 -22.82
CA SER A 216 -10.50 -6.06 -22.35
C SER A 216 -10.14 -7.43 -21.77
N LEU A 217 -10.81 -7.82 -20.68
CA LEU A 217 -10.69 -9.13 -20.04
C LEU A 217 -12.04 -9.58 -19.48
N GLN A 218 -12.43 -10.79 -19.89
CA GLN A 218 -13.60 -11.50 -19.42
C GLN A 218 -13.20 -12.89 -18.95
N PHE A 219 -13.45 -13.19 -17.67
CA PHE A 219 -13.31 -14.56 -17.17
C PHE A 219 -14.55 -15.40 -17.50
N ARG A 220 -14.37 -16.71 -17.60
CA ARG A 220 -15.46 -17.67 -17.78
C ARG A 220 -16.49 -17.51 -16.65
N GLY A 221 -17.76 -17.43 -17.03
CA GLY A 221 -18.88 -17.25 -16.09
C GLY A 221 -19.31 -15.80 -15.90
N GLN A 222 -18.48 -14.81 -16.25
CA GLN A 222 -18.87 -13.41 -16.24
C GLN A 222 -19.70 -13.06 -17.48
N ALA A 223 -20.76 -12.27 -17.30
CA ALA A 223 -21.65 -11.88 -18.40
C ALA A 223 -21.00 -10.90 -19.39
N LYS A 224 -20.07 -10.07 -18.91
CA LYS A 224 -19.36 -9.04 -19.68
C LYS A 224 -17.88 -8.98 -19.26
N PRO A 225 -17.00 -8.38 -20.06
CA PRO A 225 -15.65 -8.06 -19.64
C PRO A 225 -15.64 -7.21 -18.37
N ALA A 226 -14.89 -7.64 -17.36
CA ALA A 226 -14.85 -7.00 -16.04
C ALA A 226 -13.68 -6.00 -15.91
N LEU A 227 -12.59 -6.21 -16.65
CA LEU A 227 -11.41 -5.33 -16.65
C LEU A 227 -11.06 -4.89 -18.07
N GLY A 228 -10.50 -3.69 -18.21
CA GLY A 228 -10.09 -3.19 -19.52
C GLY A 228 -9.57 -1.77 -19.50
N GLY A 229 -9.51 -1.14 -20.67
CA GLY A 229 -9.21 0.27 -20.81
C GLY A 229 -10.46 1.14 -20.88
N LEU A 230 -10.39 2.36 -20.35
CA LEU A 230 -11.39 3.41 -20.56
C LEU A 230 -10.75 4.54 -21.38
N PRO A 231 -11.18 4.76 -22.64
CA PRO A 231 -10.56 5.76 -23.50
C PRO A 231 -10.89 7.19 -23.05
N HIS A 232 -10.09 8.14 -23.51
CA HIS A 232 -10.40 9.56 -23.45
C HIS A 232 -11.82 9.84 -23.95
N GLY A 233 -12.52 10.73 -23.25
CA GLY A 233 -13.93 11.04 -23.53
C GLY A 233 -14.92 10.04 -22.96
N PHE A 234 -14.47 8.97 -22.27
CA PHE A 234 -15.40 8.10 -21.54
C PHE A 234 -16.08 8.85 -20.38
N PHE A 235 -15.35 9.74 -19.69
CA PHE A 235 -15.90 10.62 -18.65
C PHE A 235 -15.94 12.07 -19.14
N ASP A 236 -17.00 12.79 -18.78
CA ASP A 236 -17.12 14.23 -19.01
C ASP A 236 -16.37 15.05 -17.93
N ASP A 237 -15.88 14.40 -16.87
CA ASP A 237 -15.08 15.02 -15.80
C ASP A 237 -13.62 15.19 -16.28
N ILE A 238 -13.13 16.43 -16.30
CA ILE A 238 -11.76 16.77 -16.72
C ILE A 238 -10.69 16.07 -15.87
N ALA A 239 -10.98 15.77 -14.60
CA ALA A 239 -10.07 15.03 -13.73
C ALA A 239 -9.87 13.58 -14.19
N LEU A 240 -10.78 13.05 -15.01
CA LEU A 240 -10.75 11.70 -15.57
C LEU A 240 -10.56 11.68 -17.09
N ALA A 241 -10.20 12.81 -17.70
CA ALA A 241 -10.02 12.93 -19.14
C ALA A 241 -8.79 12.19 -19.69
N ALA A 242 -8.00 11.51 -18.88
CA ALA A 242 -6.93 10.64 -19.39
C ALA A 242 -7.50 9.33 -19.96
N ASP A 243 -6.72 8.65 -20.80
CA ASP A 243 -6.94 7.22 -21.04
C ASP A 243 -6.57 6.43 -19.77
N TRP A 244 -7.42 5.49 -19.38
CA TRP A 244 -7.17 4.57 -18.27
C TRP A 244 -6.87 3.18 -18.80
N TYR A 245 -5.81 2.56 -18.30
CA TYR A 245 -5.33 1.27 -18.76
C TYR A 245 -5.43 0.22 -17.65
N THR A 246 -5.27 -1.04 -18.03
CA THR A 246 -5.19 -2.16 -17.09
C THR A 246 -3.88 -2.93 -17.33
N GLY A 247 -3.16 -3.30 -16.28
CA GLY A 247 -1.91 -4.06 -16.35
C GLY A 247 -0.66 -3.23 -16.69
N ASP A 248 -0.79 -1.90 -16.70
CA ASP A 248 0.30 -0.95 -16.90
C ASP A 248 0.98 -0.55 -15.57
N CYS A 249 2.08 0.19 -15.69
CA CYS A 249 2.75 0.82 -14.57
C CYS A 249 3.06 2.30 -14.85
N VAL A 250 3.10 3.07 -13.77
CA VAL A 250 3.35 4.51 -13.78
C VAL A 250 4.38 4.84 -12.70
N PHE A 251 5.46 5.48 -13.12
CA PHE A 251 6.45 6.10 -12.25
C PHE A 251 6.40 7.62 -12.36
N GLU A 252 6.33 8.30 -11.21
CA GLU A 252 6.34 9.76 -11.12
C GLU A 252 7.40 10.21 -10.12
N ALA A 253 8.24 11.17 -10.51
CA ALA A 253 9.24 11.78 -9.64
C ALA A 253 9.14 13.31 -9.68
N PRO A 254 9.39 14.01 -8.56
CA PRO A 254 9.35 15.48 -8.53
C PRO A 254 10.34 16.09 -9.52
N GLY A 255 9.84 16.95 -10.41
CA GLY A 255 10.65 17.64 -11.41
C GLY A 255 11.01 16.80 -12.65
N GLU A 256 10.50 15.56 -12.75
CA GLU A 256 10.70 14.68 -13.90
C GLU A 256 9.38 14.45 -14.65
N HIS A 257 9.47 14.10 -15.94
CA HIS A 257 8.30 13.64 -16.68
C HIS A 257 7.86 12.25 -16.19
N LYS A 258 6.54 12.01 -16.23
CA LYS A 258 5.96 10.70 -15.96
C LYS A 258 6.57 9.63 -16.87
N LEU A 259 7.00 8.52 -16.29
CA LEU A 259 7.50 7.35 -17.00
C LEU A 259 6.46 6.24 -16.89
N THR A 260 6.11 5.60 -18.00
CA THR A 260 5.17 4.48 -18.04
C THR A 260 5.68 3.38 -18.95
N ASP A 261 5.06 2.22 -18.89
CA ASP A 261 5.25 1.15 -19.87
C ASP A 261 4.26 1.22 -21.06
N LEU A 262 3.51 2.31 -21.21
CA LEU A 262 2.46 2.51 -22.21
C LEU A 262 2.99 2.88 -23.61
N GLU A 263 4.00 2.13 -24.06
CA GLU A 263 4.70 2.31 -25.33
C GLU A 263 4.59 1.08 -26.24
N TRP A 264 4.95 1.25 -27.51
CA TRP A 264 5.12 0.11 -28.41
C TRP A 264 6.17 -0.86 -27.86
N CYS A 265 5.84 -2.14 -27.84
CA CYS A 265 6.74 -3.18 -27.35
C CYS A 265 7.04 -4.26 -28.40
N GLU A 266 8.21 -4.89 -28.27
CA GLU A 266 8.44 -6.21 -28.84
C GLU A 266 7.61 -7.20 -28.01
N ALA A 267 6.74 -7.96 -28.68
CA ALA A 267 5.86 -8.91 -28.02
C ALA A 267 5.97 -10.30 -28.64
N ARG A 268 5.98 -11.34 -27.81
CA ARG A 268 5.94 -12.73 -28.24
C ARG A 268 4.84 -13.49 -27.51
N ILE A 269 4.12 -14.33 -28.24
CA ILE A 269 3.01 -15.14 -27.73
C ILE A 269 3.38 -16.60 -27.83
N ASP A 270 3.50 -17.25 -26.68
CA ASP A 270 3.73 -18.67 -26.52
C ASP A 270 2.42 -19.37 -26.14
N ARG A 271 2.02 -20.37 -26.93
CA ARG A 271 0.81 -21.17 -26.67
C ARG A 271 1.27 -22.55 -26.23
N GLN A 272 1.00 -22.88 -24.97
CA GLN A 272 1.55 -24.07 -24.33
C GLN A 272 0.65 -25.29 -24.50
N ALA A 273 1.24 -26.48 -24.40
CA ALA A 273 0.52 -27.75 -24.56
C ALA A 273 -0.57 -27.97 -23.49
N ASN A 274 -0.44 -27.36 -22.31
CA ASN A 274 -1.44 -27.38 -21.23
C ASN A 274 -2.62 -26.41 -21.48
N GLY A 275 -2.61 -25.68 -22.60
CA GLY A 275 -3.63 -24.70 -22.97
C GLY A 275 -3.34 -23.27 -22.46
N ASP A 276 -2.36 -23.08 -21.59
CA ASP A 276 -1.97 -21.74 -21.15
C ASP A 276 -1.43 -20.94 -22.34
N VAL A 277 -1.61 -19.63 -22.25
CA VAL A 277 -0.97 -18.69 -23.18
C VAL A 277 -0.07 -17.78 -22.37
N VAL A 278 1.18 -17.60 -22.79
CA VAL A 278 2.14 -16.70 -22.16
C VAL A 278 2.52 -15.60 -23.14
N ALA A 279 2.31 -14.36 -22.74
CA ALA A 279 2.72 -13.19 -23.49
C ALA A 279 3.95 -12.57 -22.85
N PHE A 280 5.00 -12.40 -23.65
CA PHE A 280 6.23 -11.73 -23.27
C PHE A 280 6.26 -10.35 -23.90
N ALA A 281 6.70 -9.33 -23.15
CA ALA A 281 7.03 -8.04 -23.71
C ALA A 281 8.32 -7.47 -23.13
N ARG A 282 9.00 -6.68 -23.94
CA ARG A 282 10.10 -5.83 -23.53
C ARG A 282 9.82 -4.38 -23.93
N ILE A 283 9.89 -3.48 -22.96
CA ILE A 283 9.63 -2.05 -23.13
C ILE A 283 10.88 -1.29 -22.69
N GLU A 284 11.48 -0.54 -23.61
CA GLU A 284 12.62 0.32 -23.29
C GLU A 284 12.13 1.61 -22.62
N THR A 285 12.74 1.98 -21.48
CA THR A 285 12.43 3.23 -20.78
C THR A 285 13.71 4.00 -20.49
N PRO A 286 13.64 5.33 -20.24
CA PRO A 286 14.83 6.12 -19.91
C PRO A 286 15.63 5.63 -18.70
N LYS A 287 14.99 4.89 -17.77
CA LYS A 287 15.67 4.35 -16.56
C LYS A 287 16.25 2.94 -16.78
N GLY A 288 15.92 2.29 -17.90
CA GLY A 288 16.23 0.90 -18.21
C GLY A 288 14.99 0.13 -18.68
N PRO A 289 15.15 -1.10 -19.19
CA PRO A 289 14.04 -1.85 -19.76
C PRO A 289 13.10 -2.39 -18.68
N ILE A 290 11.85 -2.59 -19.06
CA ILE A 290 10.84 -3.33 -18.32
C ILE A 290 10.51 -4.59 -19.14
N GLU A 291 10.67 -5.74 -18.51
CA GLU A 291 10.23 -7.02 -19.07
C GLU A 291 8.92 -7.44 -18.40
N LYS A 292 7.94 -7.82 -19.21
CA LYS A 292 6.65 -8.33 -18.75
C LYS A 292 6.44 -9.75 -19.21
N ILE A 293 5.92 -10.57 -18.31
CA ILE A 293 5.46 -11.92 -18.60
C ILE A 293 4.05 -12.03 -18.04
N LEU A 294 3.09 -12.22 -18.95
CA LEU A 294 1.68 -12.38 -18.63
C LEU A 294 1.25 -13.80 -18.97
N ARG A 295 0.93 -14.61 -17.96
CA ARG A 295 0.43 -15.98 -18.17
C ARG A 295 -1.08 -16.01 -17.99
N PHE A 296 -1.77 -16.36 -19.05
CA PHE A 296 -3.22 -16.56 -19.10
C PHE A 296 -3.49 -18.04 -18.85
N CYS A 297 -4.05 -18.36 -17.68
CA CYS A 297 -4.24 -19.73 -17.26
C CYS A 297 -5.42 -20.39 -17.99
N ALA A 298 -5.25 -21.65 -18.38
CA ALA A 298 -6.29 -22.47 -19.00
C ALA A 298 -7.05 -23.34 -18.00
N ALA A 299 -6.45 -23.64 -16.84
CA ALA A 299 -7.07 -24.48 -15.81
C ALA A 299 -7.88 -23.69 -14.78
N VAL A 300 -7.56 -22.40 -14.60
CA VAL A 300 -8.18 -21.52 -13.60
C VAL A 300 -8.44 -20.14 -14.23
N PRO A 301 -9.48 -19.39 -13.79
CA PRO A 301 -9.79 -18.07 -14.34
C PRO A 301 -8.84 -17.03 -13.76
N ARG A 302 -7.57 -17.04 -14.19
CA ARG A 302 -6.50 -16.20 -13.65
C ARG A 302 -5.52 -15.75 -14.74
N ILE A 303 -4.98 -14.55 -14.55
CA ILE A 303 -3.80 -14.05 -15.23
C ILE A 303 -2.72 -13.79 -14.19
N GLU A 304 -1.53 -14.33 -14.42
CA GLU A 304 -0.34 -14.10 -13.60
C GLU A 304 0.55 -13.07 -14.29
N PHE A 305 1.00 -12.08 -13.53
CA PHE A 305 1.93 -11.03 -13.94
C PHE A 305 3.27 -11.28 -13.27
N ASP A 306 4.32 -11.24 -14.08
CA ASP A 306 5.70 -11.25 -13.61
C ASP A 306 6.45 -10.16 -14.35
N LEU A 307 6.73 -9.07 -13.63
CA LEU A 307 7.35 -7.87 -14.18
C LEU A 307 8.76 -7.74 -13.64
N ARG A 308 9.75 -7.52 -14.51
CA ARG A 308 11.13 -7.22 -14.12
C ARG A 308 11.54 -5.84 -14.62
N PHE A 309 12.04 -5.02 -13.71
CA PHE A 309 12.52 -3.67 -13.97
C PHE A 309 14.03 -3.69 -13.84
N ASP A 310 14.73 -3.60 -14.96
CA ASP A 310 16.19 -3.53 -15.01
C ASP A 310 16.63 -2.05 -14.96
N TRP A 311 16.16 -1.33 -13.94
CA TRP A 311 16.45 0.09 -13.76
C TRP A 311 17.73 0.32 -12.96
N ASN A 312 18.51 1.30 -13.41
CA ASN A 312 19.78 1.67 -12.77
C ASN A 312 19.61 2.61 -11.58
N ASP A 313 18.48 3.33 -11.49
CA ASP A 313 18.16 4.23 -10.40
C ASP A 313 16.65 4.24 -10.09
N TRP A 314 16.32 4.23 -8.80
CA TRP A 314 14.96 4.24 -8.26
C TRP A 314 14.59 5.58 -7.61
N GLY A 315 15.58 6.47 -7.41
CA GLY A 315 15.41 7.87 -7.02
C GLY A 315 14.43 8.14 -5.88
N LYS A 316 13.82 9.33 -5.93
CA LYS A 316 12.71 9.75 -5.08
C LYS A 316 11.48 9.90 -5.96
N GLY A 317 10.63 8.88 -5.98
CA GLY A 317 9.44 8.89 -6.80
C GLY A 317 8.37 7.97 -6.25
N VAL A 318 7.38 7.72 -7.09
CA VAL A 318 6.20 6.91 -6.83
C VAL A 318 6.12 5.89 -7.95
N LEU A 319 6.06 4.60 -7.64
CA LEU A 319 5.80 3.54 -8.62
C LEU A 319 4.51 2.83 -8.24
N ARG A 320 3.51 2.95 -9.11
CA ARG A 320 2.26 2.21 -9.04
C ARG A 320 2.14 1.32 -10.26
N LEU A 321 1.72 0.09 -10.06
CA LEU A 321 1.73 -0.96 -11.05
C LEU A 321 0.48 -1.82 -10.93
N GLY A 322 0.21 -2.61 -11.98
CA GLY A 322 -0.95 -3.48 -12.01
C GLY A 322 -2.23 -2.66 -11.81
N HIS A 323 -2.40 -1.56 -12.54
CA HIS A 323 -3.67 -0.86 -12.54
C HIS A 323 -4.76 -1.84 -13.00
N PHE A 324 -5.84 -1.99 -12.23
CA PHE A 324 -6.98 -2.86 -12.54
C PHE A 324 -8.23 -1.99 -12.67
N THR A 325 -8.50 -1.53 -13.89
CA THR A 325 -9.61 -0.62 -14.18
C THR A 325 -10.88 -1.43 -14.42
N LEU A 326 -11.86 -1.28 -13.53
CA LEU A 326 -13.15 -1.97 -13.66
C LEU A 326 -13.95 -1.34 -14.81
N LEU A 327 -14.51 -2.19 -15.66
CA LEU A 327 -15.45 -1.78 -16.69
C LEU A 327 -16.84 -1.62 -16.06
N PRO A 328 -17.42 -0.40 -16.00
CA PRO A 328 -18.61 -0.14 -15.18
C PRO A 328 -19.82 -1.02 -15.53
N ASP A 329 -19.97 -1.38 -16.79
CA ASP A 329 -21.11 -2.16 -17.29
C ASP A 329 -21.17 -3.60 -16.76
N ALA A 330 -20.07 -4.11 -16.19
CA ALA A 330 -19.96 -5.45 -15.65
C ALA A 330 -20.32 -5.57 -14.16
N PHE A 331 -20.54 -4.43 -13.47
CA PHE A 331 -20.77 -4.38 -12.02
C PHE A 331 -22.01 -3.57 -11.66
N ASP A 332 -22.73 -4.00 -10.62
CA ASP A 332 -23.69 -3.19 -9.89
C ASP A 332 -22.96 -2.28 -8.88
N ALA A 333 -22.82 -1.01 -9.23
CA ALA A 333 -22.19 0.01 -8.39
C ALA A 333 -22.80 0.14 -6.98
N LYS A 334 -24.07 -0.24 -6.78
CA LYS A 334 -24.72 -0.17 -5.45
C LYS A 334 -24.35 -1.33 -4.54
N GLN A 335 -23.90 -2.45 -5.11
CA GLN A 335 -23.51 -3.66 -4.37
C GLN A 335 -21.99 -3.83 -4.30
N LEU A 336 -21.22 -2.96 -4.96
CA LEU A 336 -19.76 -3.07 -5.01
C LEU A 336 -19.13 -3.02 -3.61
N THR A 337 -18.30 -4.00 -3.33
CA THR A 337 -17.54 -4.15 -2.08
C THR A 337 -16.07 -4.35 -2.36
N LEU A 338 -15.22 -3.90 -1.42
CA LEU A 338 -13.80 -4.23 -1.34
C LEU A 338 -13.58 -5.11 -0.11
N ALA A 339 -12.85 -6.21 -0.25
CA ALA A 339 -12.44 -7.05 0.86
C ALA A 339 -10.92 -7.33 0.85
N THR A 340 -10.31 -7.42 2.02
CA THR A 340 -8.87 -7.66 2.21
C THR A 340 -8.60 -7.99 3.68
N THR A 341 -7.35 -8.31 4.02
CA THR A 341 -6.85 -8.33 5.40
C THR A 341 -5.91 -7.14 5.65
N ASN A 342 -6.06 -6.47 6.79
CA ASN A 342 -5.20 -5.36 7.22
C ASN A 342 -4.40 -5.67 8.51
N GLY A 343 -4.14 -6.94 8.79
CA GLY A 343 -3.40 -7.43 9.96
C GLY A 343 -4.26 -8.19 10.98
N GLY A 344 -5.59 -8.16 10.81
CA GLY A 344 -6.54 -9.00 11.54
C GLY A 344 -7.26 -10.00 10.62
N GLY A 345 -8.50 -10.34 10.98
CA GLY A 345 -9.37 -11.15 10.12
C GLY A 345 -9.77 -10.42 8.82
N PRO A 346 -10.46 -11.11 7.89
CA PRO A 346 -10.95 -10.50 6.67
C PRO A 346 -11.92 -9.35 6.95
N GLU A 347 -11.68 -8.21 6.30
CA GLU A 347 -12.51 -7.02 6.37
C GLU A 347 -13.23 -6.81 5.04
N ARG A 348 -14.48 -6.33 5.08
CA ARG A 348 -15.29 -6.06 3.88
C ARG A 348 -15.96 -4.70 3.99
N TYR A 349 -15.79 -3.89 2.95
CA TYR A 349 -16.26 -2.51 2.89
C TYR A 349 -17.22 -2.30 1.73
N ARG A 350 -18.38 -1.70 1.99
CA ARG A 350 -19.29 -1.23 0.94
C ARG A 350 -18.78 0.08 0.32
N LEU A 351 -18.79 0.16 -1.01
CA LEU A 351 -18.28 1.31 -1.75
C LEU A 351 -19.38 2.29 -2.18
N ALA A 352 -20.64 1.83 -2.22
CA ALA A 352 -21.77 2.65 -2.65
C ALA A 352 -21.85 4.00 -1.92
N GLY A 353 -21.91 5.09 -2.71
CA GLY A 353 -21.99 6.46 -2.22
C GLY A 353 -20.72 7.00 -1.56
N ARG A 354 -19.58 6.31 -1.70
CA ARG A 354 -18.28 6.77 -1.18
C ARG A 354 -17.44 7.37 -2.30
N THR A 355 -16.55 8.28 -1.91
CA THR A 355 -15.43 8.74 -2.74
C THR A 355 -14.15 8.33 -2.02
N ILE A 356 -13.30 7.58 -2.71
CA ILE A 356 -12.09 6.98 -2.16
C ILE A 356 -10.95 7.29 -3.12
N GLU A 357 -9.88 7.89 -2.60
CA GLU A 357 -8.67 8.22 -3.37
C GLU A 357 -7.45 7.94 -2.48
N HIS A 358 -7.12 6.66 -2.27
CA HIS A 358 -6.01 6.28 -1.39
C HIS A 358 -4.68 6.89 -1.84
N GLY A 359 -4.45 6.85 -3.16
CA GLY A 359 -3.27 7.40 -3.81
C GLY A 359 -3.24 8.93 -3.96
N ALA A 360 -4.21 9.67 -3.41
CA ALA A 360 -4.18 11.14 -3.42
C ALA A 360 -3.07 11.66 -2.48
N PRO A 361 -2.25 12.63 -2.91
CA PRO A 361 -1.18 13.15 -2.09
C PRO A 361 -1.70 13.95 -0.90
N VAL A 362 -1.02 13.83 0.25
CA VAL A 362 -1.29 14.66 1.45
C VAL A 362 -0.55 16.00 1.34
N SER A 363 0.61 16.00 0.68
CA SER A 363 1.43 17.18 0.41
C SER A 363 2.39 16.88 -0.75
N PHE A 364 3.18 17.87 -1.19
CA PHE A 364 4.25 17.64 -2.17
C PHE A 364 5.27 16.59 -1.76
N LEU A 365 5.45 16.36 -0.45
CA LEU A 365 6.40 15.38 0.06
C LEU A 365 5.75 14.02 0.31
N VAL A 366 4.42 13.92 0.37
CA VAL A 366 3.72 12.71 0.80
C VAL A 366 2.72 12.31 -0.28
N SER A 367 3.05 11.29 -1.07
CA SER A 367 2.39 10.95 -2.33
C SER A 367 1.06 10.18 -2.20
N SER A 368 0.77 9.64 -1.04
CA SER A 368 -0.49 8.93 -0.76
C SER A 368 -1.04 9.33 0.59
N SER A 369 -2.36 9.21 0.75
CA SER A 369 -3.06 9.52 1.99
C SER A 369 -3.41 8.27 2.77
N HIS A 370 -3.69 7.17 2.07
CA HIS A 370 -4.10 5.90 2.63
C HIS A 370 -3.67 4.74 1.72
N GLY A 371 -3.99 3.53 2.15
CA GLY A 371 -3.89 2.28 1.40
C GLY A 371 -4.49 1.17 2.25
N PHE A 372 -4.56 -0.04 1.71
CA PHE A 372 -4.93 -1.24 2.43
C PHE A 372 -3.79 -2.26 2.39
N GLY A 373 -3.64 -3.01 3.48
CA GLY A 373 -2.42 -3.76 3.79
C GLY A 373 -2.20 -4.99 2.91
N MET A 374 -3.27 -5.69 2.50
CA MET A 374 -3.16 -7.01 1.86
C MET A 374 -2.25 -7.95 2.66
N THR A 375 -2.43 -8.00 4.00
CA THR A 375 -1.50 -8.71 4.89
C THR A 375 -1.52 -10.21 4.73
N GLU A 376 -2.48 -10.77 3.98
CA GLU A 376 -2.50 -12.17 3.54
C GLU A 376 -2.26 -12.31 2.04
N GLY A 377 -1.75 -11.26 1.39
CA GLY A 377 -1.40 -11.25 -0.02
C GLY A 377 -2.58 -11.15 -0.98
N TRP A 378 -3.75 -10.67 -0.55
CA TRP A 378 -4.91 -10.58 -1.43
C TRP A 378 -5.83 -9.39 -1.18
N ALA A 379 -6.57 -9.01 -2.21
CA ALA A 379 -7.72 -8.13 -2.15
C ALA A 379 -8.78 -8.58 -3.15
N GLU A 380 -10.06 -8.39 -2.83
CA GLU A 380 -11.19 -8.79 -3.66
C GLU A 380 -12.12 -7.59 -3.86
N ILE A 381 -12.58 -7.40 -5.10
CA ILE A 381 -13.59 -6.40 -5.44
C ILE A 381 -14.70 -7.04 -6.26
N GLY A 382 -15.94 -6.82 -5.86
CA GLY A 382 -17.09 -7.43 -6.53
C GLY A 382 -18.43 -6.98 -5.98
N ASP A 383 -19.48 -7.37 -6.69
CA ASP A 383 -20.87 -6.98 -6.43
C ASP A 383 -21.79 -8.17 -6.08
N GLY A 384 -21.20 -9.35 -5.87
CA GLY A 384 -21.90 -10.62 -5.64
C GLY A 384 -22.31 -11.38 -6.91
N LYS A 385 -22.07 -10.83 -8.10
CA LYS A 385 -22.26 -11.50 -9.41
C LYS A 385 -20.98 -11.55 -10.22
N THR A 386 -20.25 -10.45 -10.23
CA THR A 386 -18.93 -10.30 -10.83
C THR A 386 -17.95 -9.99 -9.72
N GLY A 387 -16.98 -10.90 -9.52
CA GLY A 387 -15.92 -10.76 -8.54
C GLY A 387 -14.54 -10.83 -9.19
N LEU A 388 -13.62 -10.04 -8.68
CA LEU A 388 -12.21 -10.03 -9.05
C LEU A 388 -11.36 -10.15 -7.79
N ARG A 389 -10.44 -11.11 -7.78
CA ARG A 389 -9.43 -11.26 -6.75
C ARG A 389 -8.06 -10.93 -7.31
N ILE A 390 -7.34 -10.08 -6.59
CA ILE A 390 -5.95 -9.73 -6.85
C ILE A 390 -5.12 -10.39 -5.77
N ASP A 391 -4.12 -11.16 -6.17
CA ASP A 391 -3.15 -11.78 -5.26
C ASP A 391 -1.75 -11.21 -5.51
N VAL A 392 -0.97 -11.00 -4.46
CA VAL A 392 0.43 -10.51 -4.52
C VAL A 392 1.36 -11.54 -3.91
N ASP A 393 2.47 -11.79 -4.59
CA ASP A 393 3.53 -12.65 -4.08
C ASP A 393 4.37 -11.85 -3.07
N ARG A 394 4.02 -11.98 -1.79
CA ARG A 394 4.66 -11.25 -0.69
C ARG A 394 6.13 -11.63 -0.50
N THR A 395 6.56 -12.80 -1.00
CA THR A 395 7.96 -13.23 -0.93
C THR A 395 8.85 -12.47 -1.91
N ILE A 396 8.27 -11.99 -3.01
CA ILE A 396 8.96 -11.21 -4.05
C ILE A 396 8.77 -9.71 -3.80
N ALA A 397 7.52 -9.26 -3.65
CA ALA A 397 7.18 -7.86 -3.45
C ALA A 397 5.84 -7.75 -2.69
N PRO A 398 5.85 -7.46 -1.37
CA PRO A 398 4.64 -7.21 -0.60
C PRO A 398 4.08 -5.81 -0.90
N LEU A 399 3.41 -5.72 -2.04
CA LEU A 399 2.84 -4.48 -2.58
C LEU A 399 1.74 -3.92 -1.69
N LEU A 400 1.63 -2.59 -1.64
CA LEU A 400 0.56 -1.89 -0.93
C LEU A 400 -0.66 -1.73 -1.84
N GLY A 401 -1.83 -2.17 -1.40
CA GLY A 401 -3.06 -1.99 -2.16
C GLY A 401 -3.63 -0.57 -2.05
N MET A 402 -4.12 -0.04 -3.17
CA MET A 402 -4.79 1.27 -3.24
C MET A 402 -6.06 1.19 -4.09
N LEU A 403 -7.06 1.96 -3.70
CA LEU A 403 -8.32 2.11 -4.43
C LEU A 403 -8.53 3.57 -4.83
N THR A 404 -8.90 3.77 -6.09
CA THR A 404 -9.58 4.98 -6.55
C THR A 404 -11.00 4.60 -6.93
N HIS A 405 -11.99 5.18 -6.25
CA HIS A 405 -13.41 4.94 -6.47
C HIS A 405 -14.15 6.28 -6.36
N ARG A 406 -14.69 6.78 -7.47
CA ARG A 406 -15.42 8.05 -7.50
C ARG A 406 -16.46 8.06 -8.61
N ARG A 407 -17.56 8.77 -8.37
CA ARG A 407 -18.53 9.08 -9.43
C ARG A 407 -18.03 10.23 -10.29
N ALA A 408 -18.33 10.17 -11.58
CA ALA A 408 -18.15 11.24 -12.55
C ALA A 408 -19.43 11.35 -13.39
N GLY A 409 -20.30 12.28 -13.00
CA GLY A 409 -21.68 12.34 -13.48
C GLY A 409 -22.45 11.06 -13.12
N GLU A 410 -23.04 10.42 -14.12
CA GLU A 410 -23.77 9.16 -13.95
C GLU A 410 -22.85 7.93 -13.89
N LYS A 411 -21.63 8.05 -14.42
CA LYS A 411 -20.67 6.95 -14.52
C LYS A 411 -19.84 6.80 -13.24
N LEU A 412 -19.26 5.61 -13.07
CA LEU A 412 -18.37 5.28 -11.96
C LEU A 412 -16.97 5.02 -12.51
N PHE A 413 -15.97 5.65 -11.90
CA PHE A 413 -14.58 5.24 -12.05
C PHE A 413 -14.16 4.42 -10.83
N CYS A 414 -13.64 3.22 -11.07
CA CYS A 414 -13.16 2.33 -10.03
C CYS A 414 -11.92 1.60 -10.52
N GLN A 415 -10.79 1.80 -9.82
CA GLN A 415 -9.52 1.21 -10.18
C GLN A 415 -8.76 0.78 -8.91
N ILE A 416 -8.33 -0.48 -8.87
CA ILE A 416 -7.35 -0.94 -7.88
C ILE A 416 -5.95 -0.75 -8.46
N GLN A 417 -5.01 -0.37 -7.61
CA GLN A 417 -3.60 -0.18 -7.98
C GLN A 417 -2.73 -0.84 -6.92
N LEU A 418 -1.57 -1.35 -7.32
CA LEU A 418 -0.57 -1.88 -6.41
C LEU A 418 0.60 -0.89 -6.36
N SER A 419 0.91 -0.37 -5.19
CA SER A 419 2.05 0.52 -5.00
C SER A 419 3.28 -0.27 -4.58
N ALA A 420 4.38 -0.01 -5.28
CA ALA A 420 5.70 -0.59 -5.02
C ALA A 420 6.68 0.43 -4.43
N LEU A 421 6.42 1.72 -4.65
CA LEU A 421 7.24 2.81 -4.16
C LEU A 421 6.36 4.03 -3.95
N GLU A 422 6.52 4.69 -2.80
CA GLU A 422 5.89 5.99 -2.52
C GLU A 422 6.93 6.98 -2.01
N LEU A 423 6.55 8.25 -1.94
CA LEU A 423 7.37 9.35 -1.50
C LEU A 423 6.87 9.88 -0.15
N ASP A 424 7.77 10.00 0.82
CA ASP A 424 7.59 10.70 2.10
C ASP A 424 8.94 11.24 2.64
N ASP A 425 8.94 11.81 3.85
CA ASP A 425 10.13 12.34 4.53
C ASP A 425 11.18 11.27 4.93
N THR A 426 10.83 9.98 4.85
CA THR A 426 11.73 8.86 5.12
C THR A 426 12.42 8.31 3.89
N ARG A 427 11.96 8.66 2.68
CA ARG A 427 12.53 8.12 1.45
C ARG A 427 14.02 8.42 1.36
N LYS A 428 14.81 7.36 1.28
CA LYS A 428 16.24 7.39 1.02
C LYS A 428 16.53 6.52 -0.22
N PRO A 429 17.35 7.00 -1.18
CA PRO A 429 17.69 6.23 -2.37
C PRO A 429 18.51 4.95 -2.10
N ASP A 430 18.99 4.74 -0.88
CA ASP A 430 19.75 3.55 -0.50
C ASP A 430 18.91 2.29 -0.70
N VAL A 431 19.52 1.30 -1.34
CA VAL A 431 18.88 0.04 -1.73
C VAL A 431 19.36 -1.10 -0.83
N TYR A 432 18.45 -1.98 -0.43
CA TYR A 432 18.81 -3.23 0.28
C TYR A 432 19.33 -4.27 -0.70
N ARG A 433 18.58 -4.54 -1.77
CA ARG A 433 18.98 -5.46 -2.86
C ARG A 433 19.29 -4.67 -4.14
N PRO A 434 20.56 -4.52 -4.54
CA PRO A 434 20.90 -3.87 -5.80
C PRO A 434 20.46 -4.73 -6.99
N GLY A 435 20.33 -4.11 -8.16
CA GLY A 435 19.99 -4.78 -9.41
C GLY A 435 18.50 -4.74 -9.77
N PRO A 436 18.06 -5.64 -10.67
CA PRO A 436 16.70 -5.64 -11.18
C PRO A 436 15.67 -5.91 -10.08
N ARG A 437 14.53 -5.21 -10.13
CA ARG A 437 13.41 -5.49 -9.23
C ARG A 437 12.35 -6.30 -9.96
N ARG A 438 11.82 -7.31 -9.27
CA ARG A 438 10.76 -8.18 -9.77
C ARG A 438 9.48 -7.95 -8.99
N PHE A 439 8.34 -8.01 -9.67
CA PHE A 439 7.01 -7.88 -9.08
C PHE A 439 6.13 -9.00 -9.61
N ARG A 440 5.59 -9.82 -8.70
CA ARG A 440 4.68 -10.91 -9.05
C ARG A 440 3.34 -10.72 -8.38
N PHE A 441 2.29 -10.76 -9.18
CA PHE A 441 0.91 -10.63 -8.73
C PHE A 441 0.00 -11.29 -9.76
N SER A 442 -1.28 -11.45 -9.43
CA SER A 442 -2.26 -12.03 -10.34
C SER A 442 -3.60 -11.36 -10.18
N VAL A 443 -4.45 -11.49 -11.20
CA VAL A 443 -5.88 -11.20 -11.10
C VAL A 443 -6.66 -12.40 -11.59
N GLY A 444 -7.70 -12.78 -10.88
CA GLY A 444 -8.61 -13.85 -11.27
C GLY A 444 -10.05 -13.54 -10.93
N ALA A 445 -10.98 -14.34 -11.46
CA ALA A 445 -12.36 -14.29 -11.03
C ALA A 445 -12.49 -14.84 -9.59
N SER A 446 -13.22 -14.13 -8.74
CA SER A 446 -13.69 -14.66 -7.45
C SER A 446 -15.16 -15.06 -7.56
N LEU A 447 -15.55 -16.05 -6.74
CA LEU A 447 -16.92 -16.56 -6.65
C LEU A 447 -17.85 -15.62 -5.89
#